data_AF-A0AA38UAP6-F1
#
_entry.id   AF-A0AA38UAP6-F1
#
_cell.length_a   1.000
_cell.length_b   1.000
_cell.length_c   1.000
_cell.angle_alpha   90.00
_cell.angle_beta   90.00
_cell.angle_gamma   90.00
#
_symmetry.space_group_name_H-M   'P 1'
#
loop_
_entity.id
_entity.type
_entity.pdbx_description
1 polymer ?
#
loop_
_entity_poly.entity_id
_entity_poly.type
_entity_poly.pdbx_seq_one_letter_code
_entity_poly.pdbx_strand_id
1 'polypeptide(L)'
;VTISWVPGHLGIEGNERADQEAKRAAETRSSRKAELPRCLRKALPHSQTAAIRTFRKRLERHHDKKWRKSPRYDAFQRIDPGRATEVSRRYWKLARWLPR
;
A
#
# COMPACT_ATOMS: atom_id res chain seq x y z
N VAL A 1 24.64 23.14 24.84
CA VAL A 1 23.84 22.94 23.62
C VAL A 1 22.46 23.49 23.88
N THR A 2 21.96 24.37 23.01
CA THR A 2 20.59 24.89 23.08
C THR A 2 19.77 24.19 22.01
N ILE A 3 18.60 23.67 22.37
CA ILE A 3 17.70 22.96 21.44
C ILE A 3 16.46 23.84 21.23
N SER A 4 16.02 23.96 19.98
CA SER A 4 14.84 24.76 19.62
C SER A 4 13.97 23.97 18.64
N TRP A 5 12.66 24.09 18.81
CA TRP A 5 11.68 23.52 17.89
C TRP A 5 11.43 24.50 16.75
N VAL A 6 11.46 23.99 15.52
CA VAL A 6 11.15 24.75 14.32
C VAL A 6 9.95 24.14 13.61
N PRO A 7 9.05 24.96 13.04
CA PRO A 7 7.94 24.46 12.25
C PRO A 7 8.43 23.80 10.96
N GLY A 8 7.87 22.63 10.64
CA GLY A 8 8.16 21.92 9.40
C GLY A 8 7.52 22.58 8.18
N HIS A 9 8.13 22.40 7.01
CA HIS A 9 7.61 22.83 5.71
C HIS A 9 7.34 24.35 5.57
N LEU A 10 7.98 25.17 6.41
CA LEU A 10 7.94 26.64 6.27
C LEU A 10 9.15 27.21 5.52
N GLY A 11 9.95 26.37 4.85
CA GLY A 11 11.06 26.84 4.03
C GLY A 11 12.28 27.30 4.83
N ILE A 12 12.42 26.89 6.10
CA ILE A 12 13.61 27.15 6.90
C ILE A 12 14.78 26.36 6.29
N GLU A 13 15.71 27.04 5.64
CA GLU A 13 16.74 26.42 4.78
C GLU A 13 17.47 25.25 5.46
N GLY A 14 17.92 25.42 6.71
CA GLY A 14 18.61 24.37 7.45
C GLY A 14 17.74 23.14 7.72
N ASN A 15 16.45 23.34 8.03
CA ASN A 15 15.50 22.25 8.26
C ASN A 15 15.15 21.53 6.96
N GLU A 16 14.90 22.28 5.87
CA GLU A 16 14.60 21.70 4.56
C GLU A 16 15.79 20.91 3.99
N ARG A 17 17.01 21.41 4.17
CA ARG A 17 18.23 20.68 3.79
C ARG A 17 18.37 19.38 4.59
N ALA A 18 18.13 19.42 5.90
CA ALA A 18 18.15 18.22 6.73
C ALA A 18 17.08 17.20 6.30
N ASP A 19 15.86 17.65 6.00
CA ASP A 19 14.78 16.79 5.51
C ASP A 19 15.09 16.16 4.14
N GLN A 20 15.69 16.93 3.21
CA GLN A 20 16.14 16.41 1.93
C GLN A 20 17.21 15.33 2.08
N GLU A 21 18.21 15.53 2.93
CA GLU A 21 19.24 14.52 3.19
C GLU A 21 18.65 13.27 3.88
N ALA A 22 17.70 13.45 4.81
CA ALA A 22 16.99 12.36 5.43
C ALA A 22 16.19 11.53 4.41
N LYS A 23 15.50 12.19 3.46
CA LYS A 23 14.80 11.53 2.34
C LYS A 23 15.76 10.76 1.43
N ARG A 24 16.88 11.37 1.04
CA ARG A 24 17.94 10.72 0.23
C ARG A 24 18.48 9.47 0.93
N ALA A 25 18.72 9.55 2.24
CA ALA A 25 19.17 8.42 3.04
C ALA A 25 18.12 7.30 3.11
N ALA A 26 16.83 7.63 3.18
CA ALA A 26 15.75 6.66 3.19
C ALA A 26 15.55 5.94 1.85
N GLU A 27 15.80 6.62 0.72
CA GLU A 27 15.58 6.06 -0.62
C GLU A 27 16.70 5.13 -1.09
N THR A 28 17.96 5.46 -0.80
CA THR A 28 19.06 4.96 -1.64
C THR A 28 19.94 3.93 -0.95
N ARG A 29 20.37 4.14 0.31
CA ARG A 29 21.35 3.27 1.00
C ARG A 29 21.26 3.36 2.52
N SER A 30 21.42 2.22 3.18
CA SER A 30 21.71 2.13 4.62
C SER A 30 23.22 1.99 4.83
N SER A 31 23.74 2.53 5.94
CA SER A 31 25.13 2.34 6.35
C SER A 31 25.46 0.85 6.57
N ARG A 32 26.75 0.51 6.67
CA ARG A 32 27.15 -0.87 6.99
C ARG A 32 26.58 -1.26 8.35
N LYS A 33 26.16 -2.52 8.53
CA LYS A 33 25.58 -3.00 9.82
C LYS A 33 26.45 -2.71 11.04
N ALA A 34 27.77 -2.68 10.91
CA ALA A 34 28.69 -2.35 12.00
C ALA A 34 28.58 -0.88 12.46
N GLU A 35 28.27 0.03 11.53
CA GLU A 35 28.13 1.48 11.76
C GLU A 35 26.74 1.86 12.28
N LEU A 36 25.75 0.96 12.14
CA LEU A 36 24.40 1.20 12.67
C LEU A 36 24.37 1.11 14.20
N PRO A 37 23.48 1.88 14.86
CA PRO A 37 23.13 1.70 16.28
C PRO A 37 22.77 0.24 16.58
N ARG A 38 23.14 -0.27 17.77
CA ARG A 38 22.95 -1.70 18.14
C ARG A 38 21.52 -2.21 17.88
N CYS A 39 20.51 -1.39 18.12
CA CYS A 39 19.10 -1.73 17.88
C CYS A 39 18.74 -1.92 16.40
N LEU A 40 19.45 -1.26 15.48
CA LEU A 40 19.21 -1.31 14.03
C LEU A 40 20.12 -2.32 13.29
N ARG A 41 20.96 -3.06 14.01
CA ARG A 41 21.81 -4.12 13.41
C ARG A 41 21.04 -5.40 13.09
N LYS A 42 19.91 -5.60 13.77
CA LYS A 42 19.00 -6.73 13.54
C LYS A 42 18.04 -6.39 12.41
N ALA A 43 17.53 -7.42 11.73
CA ALA A 43 16.48 -7.22 10.74
C ALA A 43 15.26 -6.58 11.40
N LEU A 44 14.72 -5.54 10.76
CA LEU A 44 13.47 -4.93 11.21
C LEU A 44 12.33 -5.94 11.02
N PRO A 45 11.36 -5.97 11.95
CA PRO A 45 10.17 -6.79 11.77
C PRO A 45 9.39 -6.32 10.53
N HIS A 46 8.69 -7.26 9.89
CA HIS A 46 7.82 -6.93 8.78
C HIS A 46 6.67 -6.04 9.25
N SER A 47 6.39 -4.98 8.50
CA SER A 47 5.20 -4.18 8.73
C SER A 47 3.95 -5.04 8.56
N GLN A 48 3.16 -5.19 9.63
CA GLN A 48 1.91 -5.95 9.61
C GLN A 48 0.98 -5.43 8.50
N THR A 49 0.87 -4.11 8.36
CA THR A 49 0.06 -3.48 7.31
C THR A 49 0.56 -3.82 5.90
N ALA A 50 1.88 -3.86 5.69
CA ALA A 50 2.45 -4.22 4.40
C ALA A 50 2.18 -5.70 4.06
N ALA A 51 2.33 -6.59 5.04
CA ALA A 51 2.02 -8.02 4.88
C ALA A 51 0.54 -8.23 4.51
N ILE A 52 -0.38 -7.61 5.25
CA ILE A 52 -1.83 -7.68 4.98
C ILE A 52 -2.16 -7.14 3.58
N ARG A 53 -1.62 -5.97 3.21
CA ARG A 53 -1.84 -5.37 1.88
C ARG A 53 -1.37 -6.29 0.76
N THR A 54 -0.20 -6.90 0.93
CA THR A 54 0.38 -7.83 -0.05
C THR A 54 -0.49 -9.07 -0.23
N PHE A 55 -0.97 -9.64 0.88
CA PHE A 55 -1.87 -10.79 0.85
C PHE A 55 -3.23 -10.45 0.22
N ARG A 56 -3.85 -9.32 0.60
CA ARG A 56 -5.10 -8.82 -0.01
C ARG A 56 -4.96 -8.64 -1.53
N LYS A 57 -3.86 -8.05 -2.00
CA LYS A 57 -3.57 -7.90 -3.43
C LYS A 57 -3.41 -9.25 -4.14
N ARG A 58 -2.95 -10.30 -3.44
CA ARG A 58 -2.91 -11.67 -3.99
C ARG A 58 -4.32 -12.26 -4.10
N LEU A 59 -5.15 -12.08 -3.08
CA LEU A 59 -6.53 -12.53 -3.08
C LEU A 59 -7.37 -11.85 -4.17
N GLU A 60 -7.24 -10.53 -4.34
CA GLU A 60 -7.93 -9.78 -5.39
C GLU A 60 -7.58 -10.31 -6.78
N ARG A 61 -6.30 -10.56 -7.07
CA ARG A 61 -5.87 -11.18 -8.33
C ARG A 61 -6.49 -12.55 -8.57
N HIS A 62 -6.56 -13.39 -7.53
CA HIS A 62 -7.17 -14.72 -7.63
C HIS A 62 -8.68 -14.63 -7.85
N HIS A 63 -9.34 -13.77 -7.09
CA HIS A 63 -10.75 -13.46 -7.24
C HIS A 63 -11.05 -12.99 -8.66
N ASP A 64 -10.28 -12.05 -9.20
CA ASP A 64 -10.49 -11.50 -10.54
C ASP A 64 -10.36 -12.57 -11.62
N LYS A 65 -9.36 -13.45 -11.49
CA LYS A 65 -9.20 -14.61 -12.39
C LYS A 65 -10.42 -15.54 -12.33
N LYS A 66 -10.96 -15.79 -11.14
CA LYS A 66 -12.16 -16.63 -10.97
C LYS A 66 -13.42 -15.95 -11.53
N TRP A 67 -13.61 -14.67 -11.23
CA TRP A 67 -14.77 -13.89 -11.68
C TRP A 67 -14.83 -13.83 -13.20
N ARG A 68 -13.70 -13.52 -13.86
CA ARG A 68 -13.60 -13.47 -15.33
C ARG A 68 -13.92 -14.78 -16.04
N LYS A 69 -13.79 -15.92 -15.36
CA LYS A 69 -14.14 -17.25 -15.92
C LYS A 69 -15.60 -17.63 -15.69
N SER A 70 -16.36 -16.82 -14.96
CA SER A 70 -17.75 -17.14 -14.63
C SER A 70 -18.70 -16.64 -15.72
N PRO A 71 -19.78 -17.38 -16.05
CA PRO A 71 -20.79 -16.91 -17.00
C PRO A 71 -21.45 -15.59 -16.60
N ARG A 72 -21.49 -15.34 -15.27
CA ARG A 72 -22.01 -14.10 -14.69
C ARG A 72 -21.19 -12.88 -15.09
N TYR A 73 -19.88 -13.04 -15.26
CA TYR A 73 -19.02 -11.96 -15.71
C TYR A 73 -19.37 -11.53 -17.13
N ASP A 74 -19.51 -12.47 -18.05
CA ASP A 74 -19.83 -12.14 -19.45
C ASP A 74 -21.18 -11.45 -19.59
N ALA A 75 -22.18 -11.90 -18.82
CA ALA A 75 -23.51 -11.27 -18.80
C ALA A 75 -23.47 -9.86 -18.18
N PHE A 76 -22.83 -9.72 -17.02
CA PHE A 76 -22.84 -8.48 -16.27
C PHE A 76 -21.91 -7.41 -16.84
N GLN A 77 -20.83 -7.80 -17.52
CA GLN A 77 -19.90 -6.88 -18.20
C GLN A 77 -20.57 -6.11 -19.33
N ARG A 78 -21.64 -6.65 -19.94
CA ARG A 78 -22.45 -5.95 -20.96
C ARG A 78 -23.30 -4.82 -20.37
N ILE A 79 -23.61 -4.91 -19.07
CA ILE A 79 -24.50 -3.98 -18.36
C ILE A 79 -23.67 -2.92 -17.62
N ASP A 80 -22.63 -3.35 -16.90
CA ASP A 80 -21.74 -2.47 -16.13
C ASP A 80 -20.27 -2.91 -16.32
N PRO A 81 -19.60 -2.38 -17.35
CA PRO A 81 -18.21 -2.71 -17.62
C PRO A 81 -17.28 -2.06 -16.60
N GLY A 82 -16.29 -2.82 -16.13
CA GLY A 82 -15.28 -2.30 -15.23
C GLY A 82 -14.21 -3.31 -14.86
N ARG A 83 -13.43 -3.00 -13.81
CA ARG A 83 -12.45 -3.93 -13.26
C ARG A 83 -13.17 -5.09 -12.57
N ALA A 84 -12.69 -6.31 -12.78
CA ALA A 84 -13.33 -7.54 -12.30
C ALA A 84 -13.70 -7.49 -10.80
N THR A 85 -12.84 -6.92 -9.94
CA THR A 85 -13.13 -6.78 -8.50
C THR A 85 -14.26 -5.81 -8.19
N GLU A 86 -14.36 -4.71 -8.93
CA GLU A 86 -15.41 -3.69 -8.74
C GLU A 86 -16.75 -4.20 -9.25
N VAL A 87 -16.72 -4.78 -10.45
CA VAL A 87 -17.87 -5.38 -11.13
C VAL A 87 -18.47 -6.51 -10.29
N SER A 88 -17.65 -7.41 -9.75
CA SER A 88 -18.16 -8.49 -8.89
C SER A 88 -18.80 -7.97 -7.61
N ARG A 89 -18.23 -6.93 -6.98
CA ARG A 89 -18.79 -6.32 -5.76
C ARG A 89 -20.15 -5.70 -6.05
N ARG A 90 -20.31 -5.02 -7.19
CA ARG A 90 -21.59 -4.45 -7.62
C ARG A 90 -22.61 -5.55 -7.93
N TYR A 91 -22.21 -6.58 -8.66
CA TYR A 91 -23.04 -7.76 -8.90
C TYR A 91 -23.54 -8.36 -7.59
N TRP A 92 -22.67 -8.63 -6.62
CA TRP A 92 -23.07 -9.23 -5.35
C TRP A 92 -23.94 -8.31 -4.49
N LYS A 93 -23.77 -6.99 -4.58
CA LYS A 93 -24.68 -6.03 -3.94
C LYS A 93 -26.10 -6.12 -4.50
N LEU A 94 -26.24 -6.28 -5.81
CA LEU A 94 -27.54 -6.43 -6.48
C LEU A 94 -28.13 -7.82 -6.23
N ALA A 95 -27.33 -8.87 -6.42
CA ALA A 95 -27.75 -10.26 -6.25
C ALA A 95 -28.15 -10.61 -4.81
N ARG A 96 -27.73 -9.82 -3.80
CA ARG A 96 -28.14 -9.98 -2.40
C ARG A 96 -29.66 -9.89 -2.22
N TRP A 97 -30.36 -9.16 -3.08
CA TRP A 97 -31.79 -8.88 -2.96
C TRP A 97 -32.66 -9.72 -3.91
N LEU A 98 -32.05 -10.59 -4.72
CA LEU A 98 -32.78 -11.48 -5.62
C LEU A 98 -33.22 -12.76 -4.88
N PRO A 99 -34.44 -13.27 -5.11
CA PRO A 99 -34.87 -14.56 -4.60
C PRO A 99 -33.95 -15.68 -5.15
N ARG A 100 -33.68 -16.68 -4.31
CA ARG A 100 -32.75 -17.78 -4.60
C ARG A 100 -33.40 -18.91 -5.36
#